data_AF-A0A3D5X4H7-F1
#
_entry.id   AF-A0A3D5X4H7-F1
#
_cell.length_a   1.000
_cell.length_b   1.000
_cell.length_c   1.000
_cell.angle_alpha   90.00
_cell.angle_beta   90.00
_cell.angle_gamma   90.00
#
_symmetry.space_group_name_H-M   'P 1'
#
loop_
_entity.id
_entity.type
_entity.pdbx_description
1 polymer ?
#
loop_
_entity_poly.entity_id
_entity_poly.type
_entity_poly.pdbx_seq_one_letter_code
_entity_poly.pdbx_strand_id
1 'polypeptide(L)'
;MQTLFEGNLSKMRFKNNGTETAIKPNYYLAGDNFEGDINSVIGHEIEIDFNGIINCIACGKEIKKTYAQGYCYPCFISVPQTEECVLRP
;
A
#
# COMPACT_ATOMS: atom_id res chain seq x y z
N MET A 1 -7.42 12.11 -19.61
CA MET A 1 -7.12 11.98 -18.17
C MET A 1 -5.61 11.95 -18.01
N GLN A 2 -5.05 12.78 -17.13
CA GLN A 2 -3.63 12.71 -16.81
C GLN A 2 -3.47 11.74 -15.63
N THR A 3 -2.68 10.69 -15.80
CA THR A 3 -2.26 9.82 -14.71
C THR A 3 -1.34 10.63 -13.80
N LEU A 4 -1.76 10.86 -12.55
CA LEU A 4 -0.99 11.65 -11.58
C LEU A 4 0.10 10.80 -10.90
N PHE A 5 -0.19 9.52 -10.67
CA PHE A 5 0.70 8.58 -9.97
C PHE A 5 0.57 7.18 -10.57
N GLU A 6 1.68 6.44 -10.65
CA GLU A 6 1.72 5.06 -11.11
C GLU A 6 2.73 4.26 -10.27
N GLY A 7 2.41 3.00 -9.98
CA GLY A 7 3.31 2.06 -9.29
C GLY A 7 2.57 1.12 -8.35
N ASN A 8 3.31 0.35 -7.55
CA ASN A 8 2.68 -0.44 -6.50
C ASN A 8 2.24 0.45 -5.36
N LEU A 9 0.95 0.38 -5.05
CA LEU A 9 0.39 1.10 -3.93
C LEU A 9 0.81 0.43 -2.61
N SER A 10 1.25 1.26 -1.65
CA SER A 10 1.60 0.85 -0.31
C SER A 10 0.59 1.39 0.71
N LYS A 11 0.73 0.98 1.97
CA LYS A 11 -0.17 1.45 3.04
C LYS A 11 -0.12 2.97 3.12
N MET A 12 -1.31 3.58 3.13
CA MET A 12 -1.47 5.03 3.25
C MET A 12 -0.71 5.56 4.46
N ARG A 13 0.09 6.61 4.24
CA ARG A 13 0.87 7.26 5.28
C ARG A 13 0.01 8.30 5.99
N PHE A 14 0.33 8.51 7.25
CA PHE A 14 -0.36 9.45 8.12
C PHE A 14 0.67 10.32 8.82
N LYS A 15 0.39 11.62 8.87
CA LYS A 15 1.14 12.60 9.65
C LYS A 15 0.17 13.43 10.47
N ASN A 16 0.45 13.58 11.76
CA ASN A 16 -0.23 14.56 12.59
C ASN A 16 0.49 15.91 12.46
N ASN A 17 -0.18 16.90 11.85
CA ASN A 17 0.33 18.27 11.73
C ASN A 17 -0.10 19.17 12.92
N GLY A 18 -0.81 18.61 13.89
CA GLY A 18 -1.29 19.28 15.09
C GLY A 18 -0.43 18.98 16.32
N THR A 19 -1.01 19.10 17.51
CA THR A 19 -0.38 18.69 18.77
C THR A 19 -0.83 17.27 19.15
N GLU A 20 -0.27 16.72 20.24
CA GLU A 20 -0.68 15.41 20.78
C GLU A 20 -2.18 15.37 21.13
N THR A 21 -2.75 16.50 21.57
CA THR A 21 -4.15 16.61 22.00
C THR A 21 -5.07 17.23 20.95
N ALA A 22 -4.52 17.99 20.00
CA ALA A 22 -5.26 18.58 18.89
C ALA A 22 -4.77 18.00 17.57
N ILE A 23 -5.17 16.76 17.29
CA ILE A 23 -4.74 16.02 16.10
C ILE A 23 -5.26 16.70 14.83
N LYS A 24 -4.35 17.03 13.91
CA LYS A 24 -4.67 17.48 12.56
C LYS A 24 -4.16 16.44 11.56
N PRO A 25 -5.02 15.50 11.16
CA PRO A 25 -4.59 14.37 10.35
C PRO A 25 -4.32 14.80 8.91
N ASN A 26 -3.16 14.44 8.38
CA ASN A 26 -2.84 14.57 6.97
C ASN A 26 -2.43 13.20 6.42
N TYR A 27 -3.07 12.81 5.33
CA TYR A 27 -2.94 11.49 4.73
C TYR A 27 -2.25 11.59 3.39
N TYR A 28 -1.38 10.63 3.11
CA TYR A 28 -0.64 10.56 1.86
C TYR A 28 -0.82 9.20 1.22
N LEU A 29 -1.23 9.21 -0.05
CA LEU A 29 -1.18 8.04 -0.91
C LEU A 29 0.29 7.78 -1.25
N ALA A 30 0.81 6.61 -0.89
CA ALA A 30 2.23 6.30 -1.07
C ALA A 30 2.39 5.00 -1.87
N GLY A 31 3.41 4.95 -2.71
CA GLY A 31 3.83 3.75 -3.42
C GLY A 31 5.35 3.68 -3.51
N ASP A 32 5.85 2.81 -4.38
CA ASP A 32 7.29 2.56 -4.52
C ASP A 32 8.10 3.84 -4.79
N ASN A 33 7.59 4.73 -5.65
CA ASN A 33 8.30 5.94 -6.09
C ASN A 33 7.45 7.21 -6.06
N PHE A 34 6.33 7.19 -5.34
CA PHE A 34 5.46 8.36 -5.26
C PHE A 34 4.88 8.55 -3.86
N GLU A 35 4.59 9.80 -3.54
CA GLU A 35 3.81 10.21 -2.38
C GLU A 35 2.92 11.39 -2.81
N GLY A 36 1.61 11.26 -2.62
CA GLY A 36 0.62 12.27 -2.99
C GLY A 36 -0.25 12.66 -1.80
N ASP A 37 -0.43 13.97 -1.57
CA ASP A 37 -1.32 14.48 -0.52
C ASP A 37 -2.79 14.25 -0.91
N ILE A 38 -3.44 13.29 -0.24
CA ILE A 38 -4.82 12.93 -0.54
C ILE A 38 -5.81 13.90 0.09
N ASN A 39 -5.41 14.65 1.12
CA ASN A 39 -6.30 15.63 1.74
C ASN A 39 -6.63 16.76 0.76
N SER A 40 -5.70 17.11 -0.12
CA SER A 40 -5.87 18.17 -1.12
C SER A 40 -6.97 17.87 -2.14
N VAL A 41 -7.27 16.59 -2.38
CA VAL A 41 -8.24 16.12 -3.37
C VAL A 41 -9.57 15.68 -2.75
N ILE A 42 -9.77 15.90 -1.44
CA ILE A 42 -11.07 15.63 -0.80
C ILE A 42 -12.16 16.44 -1.51
N GLY A 43 -13.28 15.77 -1.84
CA GLY A 43 -14.40 16.36 -2.59
C GLY A 43 -14.25 16.33 -4.11
N HIS A 44 -13.15 15.79 -4.63
CA HIS A 44 -12.95 15.54 -6.06
C HIS A 44 -13.16 14.05 -6.38
N GLU A 45 -13.49 13.75 -7.64
CA GLU A 45 -13.58 12.38 -8.13
C GLU A 45 -12.18 11.84 -8.42
N ILE A 46 -11.90 10.62 -7.94
CA ILE A 46 -10.61 9.96 -8.08
C ILE A 46 -10.86 8.63 -8.79
N GLU A 47 -10.09 8.36 -9.84
CA GLU A 47 -10.10 7.09 -10.55
C GLU A 47 -8.81 6.32 -10.23
N ILE A 48 -8.96 5.02 -9.98
CA ILE A 48 -7.84 4.11 -9.76
C ILE A 48 -7.98 3.00 -10.79
N ASP A 49 -7.00 2.90 -11.68
CA ASP A 49 -6.91 1.81 -12.65
C ASP A 49 -5.94 0.74 -12.17
N PHE A 50 -6.34 -0.52 -12.30
CA PHE A 50 -5.49 -1.64 -11.96
C PHE A 50 -4.88 -2.23 -13.23
N ASN A 51 -3.57 -2.02 -13.42
CA ASN A 51 -2.82 -2.43 -14.62
C ASN A 51 -2.74 -3.96 -14.85
N GLY A 52 -3.35 -4.78 -13.99
CA GLY A 52 -3.30 -6.25 -14.07
C GLY A 52 -2.00 -6.87 -13.53
N ILE A 53 -1.08 -6.03 -13.03
CA ILE A 53 0.22 -6.43 -12.49
C ILE A 53 0.11 -6.58 -10.98
N ILE A 54 0.46 -7.76 -10.48
CA ILE A 54 0.53 -8.02 -9.04
C ILE A 54 1.99 -8.25 -8.68
N ASN A 55 2.50 -7.50 -7.70
CA ASN A 55 3.85 -7.66 -7.20
C ASN A 55 3.83 -8.22 -5.76
N CYS A 56 4.73 -9.16 -5.48
CA CYS A 56 4.91 -9.69 -4.13
C CYS A 56 5.33 -8.57 -3.17
N ILE A 57 4.63 -8.42 -2.05
CA ILE A 57 4.92 -7.35 -1.08
C ILE A 57 6.30 -7.47 -0.39
N ALA A 58 6.90 -8.66 -0.40
CA ALA A 58 8.21 -8.89 0.22
C ALA A 58 9.39 -8.74 -0.74
N CYS A 59 9.24 -9.20 -1.99
CA CYS A 59 10.35 -9.27 -2.94
C CYS A 59 10.13 -8.47 -4.24
N GLY A 60 8.97 -7.86 -4.42
CA GLY A 60 8.62 -7.06 -5.61
C GLY A 60 8.44 -7.88 -6.89
N LYS A 61 8.55 -9.22 -6.85
CA LYS A 61 8.41 -10.05 -8.05
C LYS A 61 6.98 -10.03 -8.56
N GLU A 62 6.83 -9.84 -9.88
CA GLU A 62 5.55 -9.99 -10.57
C GLU A 62 5.04 -11.43 -10.48
N ILE A 63 3.78 -11.57 -10.07
CA ILE A 63 3.10 -12.85 -9.87
C ILE A 63 1.68 -12.81 -10.42
N LYS A 64 1.14 -13.99 -10.74
CA LYS A 64 -0.24 -14.13 -11.24
C LYS A 64 -1.27 -14.40 -10.14
N LYS A 65 -0.80 -14.83 -8.97
CA LYS A 65 -1.62 -15.19 -7.82
C LYS A 65 -0.88 -14.82 -6.54
N THR A 66 -1.60 -14.31 -5.57
CA THR A 66 -1.09 -13.99 -4.24
C THR A 66 -1.41 -15.11 -3.25
N TYR A 67 -0.59 -15.20 -2.21
CA TYR A 67 -0.80 -16.06 -1.05
C TYR A 67 -0.81 -15.17 0.21
N ALA A 68 -1.64 -15.53 1.19
CA ALA A 68 -1.91 -14.72 2.39
C ALA A 68 -2.24 -13.26 2.04
N GLN A 69 -1.40 -12.31 2.48
CA GLN A 69 -1.60 -10.86 2.39
C GLN A 69 -0.90 -10.21 1.17
N GLY A 70 -0.62 -10.97 0.10
CA GLY A 70 0.05 -10.42 -1.09
C GLY A 70 1.46 -10.96 -1.36
N TYR A 71 1.80 -12.13 -0.82
CA TYR A 71 3.10 -12.77 -1.04
C TYR A 71 3.08 -13.68 -2.27
N CYS A 72 4.24 -13.86 -2.91
CA CYS A 72 4.46 -14.97 -3.83
C CYS A 72 4.64 -16.28 -3.05
N TYR A 73 4.44 -17.42 -3.70
CA TYR A 73 4.55 -18.73 -3.05
C TYR A 73 5.90 -18.94 -2.33
N PRO A 74 7.08 -18.60 -2.91
CA PRO A 74 8.35 -18.69 -2.19
C PRO A 74 8.38 -17.84 -0.91
N CYS A 75 7.97 -16.57 -0.99
CA CYS A 75 7.99 -15.67 0.17
C CYS A 75 6.97 -16.08 1.23
N PHE A 76 5.83 -16.63 0.81
CA PHE A 76 4.82 -17.14 1.74
C PHE A 76 5.35 -18.28 2.62
N ILE A 77 6.24 -19.13 2.08
CA ILE A 77 6.85 -20.22 2.86
C ILE A 77 8.06 -19.74 3.66
N SER A 78 8.81 -18.77 3.15
CA SER A 78 10.12 -18.40 3.72
C SER A 78 10.12 -17.20 4.66
N VAL A 79 9.12 -16.32 4.62
CA VAL A 79 9.14 -15.06 5.37
C VAL A 79 8.49 -15.26 6.75
N PRO A 80 9.13 -14.82 7.85
CA PRO A 80 8.60 -15.01 9.21
C PRO A 80 7.21 -14.40 9.45
N GLN A 81 6.85 -13.37 8.68
CA GLN A 81 5.56 -12.67 8.78
C GLN A 81 4.37 -13.53 8.32
N THR A 82 4.61 -14.64 7.62
CA THR A 82 3.58 -15.56 7.12
C THR A 82 3.58 -16.92 7.83
N GLU A 83 4.37 -17.07 8.90
CA GLU A 83 4.43 -18.26 9.74
C GLU A 83 3.08 -18.58 10.38
N GLU A 84 2.82 -19.87 10.63
CA GLU A 84 1.53 -20.33 11.17
C GLU A 84 1.23 -19.73 12.55
N CYS A 85 2.26 -19.50 13.38
CA CYS A 85 2.10 -18.86 14.69
C CYS A 85 1.60 -17.41 14.62
N VAL A 86 1.82 -16.72 13.51
CA VAL A 86 1.27 -15.37 13.26
C VAL A 86 -0.18 -15.46 12.79
N LEU A 87 -0.52 -16.51 12.03
CA LEU A 87 -1.88 -16.74 11.52
C LEU A 87 -2.83 -17.33 12.58
N ARG A 88 -2.29 -18.01 13.59
CA ARG A 88 -3.01 -18.66 14.68
C ARG A 88 -2.36 -18.29 16.03
N PRO A 89 -2.63 -17.07 16.53
CA PRO A 89 -2.11 -16.60 17.81
C PRO A 89 -2.68 -17.36 19.00
#